data_AF-D2BY11-F1
#
_entry.id   AF-D2BY11-F1
#
_cell.length_a   1.000
_cell.length_b   1.000
_cell.length_c   1.000
_cell.angle_alpha   90.00
_cell.angle_beta   90.00
_cell.angle_gamma   90.00
#
_symmetry.space_group_name_H-M   'P 1'
#
loop_
_entity.id
_entity.type
_entity.pdbx_description
1 polymer ?
#
loop_
_entity_poly.entity_id
_entity_poly.type
_entity_poly.pdbx_seq_one_letter_code
_entity_poly.pdbx_strand_id
1 'polypeptide(L)' 'MMSNLTLLRLPDVMKKTSLKKSWIYYLIDRGEFPQPVKLGARSVAWVESEINDWIAERIRQRAEGRK' A
#
# COMPACT_ATOMS: atom_id res chain seq x y z
N MET A 1 6.11 19.54 12.39
CA MET A 1 5.14 18.46 12.68
C MET A 1 5.77 17.18 12.17
N MET A 2 6.13 16.26 13.05
CA MET A 2 6.84 15.04 12.66
C MET A 2 5.91 14.15 11.82
N SER A 3 6.31 13.85 10.59
CA SER A 3 5.74 12.75 9.83
C SER A 3 6.03 11.46 10.59
N ASN A 4 5.02 10.87 11.22
CA ASN A 4 5.18 9.60 11.91
C ASN A 4 5.57 8.52 10.89
N LEU A 5 6.78 8.00 11.03
CA LEU A 5 7.31 6.94 10.16
C LEU A 5 6.89 5.58 10.71
N THR A 6 5.71 5.14 10.27
CA THR A 6 5.17 3.81 10.61
C THR A 6 5.39 2.84 9.45
N LEU A 7 5.80 1.62 9.76
CA LEU A 7 5.88 0.51 8.82
C LEU A 7 4.78 -0.52 9.09
N LEU A 8 4.07 -0.93 8.03
CA LEU A 8 2.98 -1.90 8.08
C LEU A 8 3.46 -3.27 7.61
N ARG A 9 3.08 -4.33 8.32
CA ARG A 9 3.28 -5.70 7.84
C ARG A 9 2.18 -6.07 6.86
N LEU A 10 2.39 -7.12 6.08
CA LEU A 10 1.42 -7.59 5.09
C LEU A 10 -0.02 -7.75 5.65
N PRO A 11 -0.25 -8.32 6.86
CA PRO A 11 -1.59 -8.39 7.44
C PRO A 11 -2.25 -7.01 7.63
N ASP A 12 -1.49 -6.00 8.07
CA ASP A 12 -1.99 -4.64 8.26
C ASP A 12 -2.29 -3.97 6.92
N VAL A 13 -1.41 -4.15 5.92
CA VAL A 13 -1.63 -3.67 4.55
C VAL A 13 -2.90 -4.29 3.95
N MET A 14 -3.10 -5.59 4.13
CA MET A 14 -4.32 -6.30 3.70
C MET A 14 -5.56 -5.74 4.40
N LYS A 15 -5.50 -5.52 5.72
CA LYS A 15 -6.60 -4.94 6.50
C LYS A 15 -6.94 -3.53 6.01
N LYS A 16 -5.93 -2.71 5.69
CA LYS A 16 -6.10 -1.31 5.31
C LYS A 16 -6.61 -1.14 3.89
N THR A 17 -6.13 -1.97 2.96
CA THR A 17 -6.52 -1.91 1.54
C THR A 17 -7.71 -2.80 1.19
N SER A 18 -8.12 -3.70 2.09
CA SER A 18 -9.09 -4.77 1.85
C SER A 18 -8.72 -5.71 0.68
N LEU A 19 -7.43 -5.73 0.29
CA LEU A 19 -6.92 -6.59 -0.76
C LEU A 19 -6.37 -7.91 -0.21
N LYS A 20 -6.48 -8.97 -1.00
CA LYS A 20 -5.82 -10.25 -0.72
C LYS A 20 -4.34 -10.16 -1.07
N LYS A 21 -3.51 -10.95 -0.35
CA LYS A 21 -2.06 -11.08 -0.57
C LYS A 21 -1.67 -11.23 -2.05
N SER A 22 -2.31 -12.16 -2.78
CA SER A 22 -1.99 -12.42 -4.18
C SER A 22 -2.19 -11.20 -5.08
N TRP A 23 -3.24 -10.43 -4.83
CA TRP A 23 -3.53 -9.22 -5.58
C TRP A 23 -2.55 -8.10 -5.27
N ILE A 24 -2.14 -7.95 -4.01
CA ILE A 24 -1.09 -7.00 -3.63
C ILE A 24 0.19 -7.29 -4.41
N TYR A 25 0.66 -8.54 -4.45
CA TYR A 25 1.85 -8.89 -5.22
C TYR A 25 1.67 -8.72 -6.73
N TYR A 26 0.49 -9.01 -7.26
CA TYR A 26 0.16 -8.75 -8.66
C TYR A 26 0.28 -7.25 -9.02
N LEU A 27 -0.22 -6.35 -8.16
CA LEU A 27 -0.10 -4.91 -8.38
C LEU A 27 1.35 -4.42 -8.19
N ILE A 28 2.10 -5.00 -7.25
CA ILE A 28 3.53 -4.69 -7.06
C ILE A 28 4.34 -5.02 -8.32
N ASP A 29 4.08 -6.19 -8.93
CA ASP A 29 4.73 -6.62 -10.18
C ASP A 29 4.44 -5.66 -11.35
N ARG A 30 3.23 -5.09 -11.38
CA ARG A 30 2.81 -4.07 -12.35
C ARG A 30 3.28 -2.65 -12.04
N GLY A 31 3.92 -2.43 -10.89
CA GLY A 31 4.28 -1.07 -10.44
C GLY A 31 3.08 -0.20 -10.03
N GLU A 32 1.92 -0.81 -9.77
CA GLU A 32 0.66 -0.14 -9.43
C GLU A 32 0.39 -0.11 -7.92
N PHE A 33 1.35 -0.58 -7.11
CA PHE A 33 1.27 -0.60 -5.65
C PHE A 33 2.61 -0.24 -5.02
N PRO A 34 2.63 0.38 -3.83
CA PRO A 34 3.87 0.69 -3.13
C PRO A 34 4.80 -0.51 -2.94
N GLN A 35 6.09 -0.29 -3.20
CA GLN A 35 7.10 -1.33 -3.06
C GLN A 35 7.39 -1.60 -1.57
N PRO A 36 7.58 -2.86 -1.16
CA PRO A 36 7.95 -3.17 0.20
C PRO A 36 9.39 -2.76 0.52
N VAL A 37 9.60 -2.23 1.71
CA VAL A 37 10.91 -2.07 2.36
C VAL A 37 11.36 -3.42 2.92
N LYS A 38 12.56 -3.88 2.53
CA LYS A 38 13.18 -5.07 3.10
C LYS A 38 13.71 -4.76 4.51
N LEU A 39 13.22 -5.51 5.51
CA LEU A 39 13.70 -5.43 6.90
C LEU A 39 14.70 -6.53 7.24
N GLY A 40 14.78 -7.57 6.40
CA GLY A 40 15.72 -8.68 6.54
C GLY A 40 15.45 -9.79 5.53
N ALA A 41 16.16 -10.91 5.64
CA ALA A 41 16.16 -11.98 4.63
C ALA A 41 14.76 -12.55 4.32
N ARG A 42 13.85 -12.57 5.29
CA ARG A 42 12.48 -13.11 5.15
C ARG A 42 11.39 -12.13 5.57
N SER A 43 11.74 -10.83 5.67
CA SER A 43 10.90 -9.86 6.35
C SER A 43 10.79 -8.58 5.54
N VAL A 44 9.57 -8.17 5.23
CA VAL A 44 9.25 -6.94 4.49
C VAL A 44 8.11 -6.18 5.13
N ALA A 45 8.12 -4.85 4.97
CA ALA A 45 7.06 -3.97 5.43
C ALA A 45 6.83 -2.82 4.43
N TRP A 46 5.72 -2.10 4.56
CA TRP A 46 5.38 -0.96 3.69
C TRP A 46 5.33 0.32 4.50
N VAL A 47 5.71 1.45 3.90
CA VAL A 47 5.56 2.75 4.55
C VAL A 47 4.08 3.09 4.63
N GLU A 48 3.59 3.41 5.83
CA GLU A 48 2.17 3.65 6.05
C GLU A 48 1.63 4.80 5.19
N SER A 49 2.40 5.88 5.02
CA SER A 49 2.02 7.03 4.21
C SER A 49 1.83 6.66 2.74
N GLU A 50 2.72 5.84 2.16
CA GLU A 50 2.59 5.39 0.77
C GLU A 50 1.33 4.56 0.55
N ILE A 51 0.97 3.72 1.52
CA ILE A 51 -0.29 2.96 1.48
C ILE A 51 -1.50 3.89 1.58
N ASN A 52 -1.44 4.92 2.45
CA ASN A 52 -2.50 5.92 2.55
C ASN A 52 -2.68 6.69 1.24
N ASP A 53 -1.58 7.12 0.63
CA ASP A 53 -1.57 7.88 -0.61
C ASP A 53 -2.14 7.03 -1.76
N TRP A 54 -1.77 5.75 -1.82
CA TRP A 54 -2.34 4.80 -2.77
C TRP A 54 -3.87 4.65 -2.59
N ILE A 55 -4.36 4.53 -1.35
CA ILE A 55 -5.80 4.47 -1.08
C ILE A 55 -6.50 5.77 -1.51
N ALA A 56 -5.92 6.92 -1.17
CA ALA A 56 -6.45 8.23 -1.52
C ALA A 56 -6.55 8.39 -3.05
N GLU A 57 -5.53 7.94 -3.78
CA GLU A 57 -5.53 7.95 -5.24
C GLU A 57 -6.66 7.12 -5.84
N ARG A 58 -6.90 5.91 -5.32
CA ARG A 58 -8.03 5.07 -5.78
C ARG A 58 -9.38 5.74 -5.52
N ILE A 59 -9.51 6.46 -4.40
CA ILE A 59 -10.72 7.24 -4.08
C ILE A 59 -10.89 8.41 -5.06
N ARG A 60 -9.81 9.13 -5.39
CA ARG A 60 -9.81 10.22 -6.37
C ARG A 60 -10.21 9.74 -7.76
N GLN A 61 -9.58 8.67 -8.26
CA GLN A 61 -9.90 8.08 -9.56
C GLN A 61 -11.38 7.69 -9.68
N ARG A 62 -11.97 7.13 -8.61
CA ARG A 62 -13.41 6.84 -8.57
C ARG A 62 -14.26 8.11 -8.67
N ALA A 63 -13.84 9.20 -8.03
CA ALA A 63 -14.58 10.46 -8.06
C ALA A 63 -14.50 11.14 -9.44
N GLU A 64 -13.35 11.05 -10.11
CA GLU A 64 -13.11 11.64 -11.43
C GLU A 64 -13.81 10.88 -12.57
N GLY A 65 -13.91 9.55 -12.47
CA GLY A 65 -14.62 8.71 -13.43
C GLY A 65 -16.16 8.80 -13.39
N ARG A 66 -16.73 9.74 -12.63
CA ARG A 66 -18.18 10.03 -12.58
C ARG A 66 -18.57 11.30 -13.37
N LYS A 67 -17.69 11.82 -14.22
CA LYS A 67 -18.03 12.86 -15.20
C LYS A 67 -18.62 12.24 -16.47
#